data_AF-A0A5M5BVS7-F1
#
_entry.id   AF-A0A5M5BVS7-F1
#
_cell.length_a   1.000
_cell.length_b   1.000
_cell.length_c   1.000
_cell.angle_alpha   90.00
_cell.angle_beta   90.00
_cell.angle_gamma   90.00
#
_symmetry.space_group_name_H-M   'P 1'
#
loop_
_entity.id
_entity.type
_entity.pdbx_description
1 polymer ?
#
loop_
_entity_poly.entity_id
_entity_poly.type
_entity_poly.pdbx_seq_one_letter_code
_entity_poly.pdbx_strand_id
1 'polypeptide(L)'
;VGITLQFKDSQTEEVIASPMFKISDVDVAWIETEESAITSTLRKLSAYVGGYCNRKYPIYGTILESARQSKDKQKEVYIDLGTNLGAYKGLHLTAYTVKTIAGKEAKTQVGKLKIMDVQGEDISFCKIQSGGKEIKNILDKGETIFVKSTE
;
A
#
# COMPACT_ATOMS: atom_id res chain seq x y z
N VAL A 1 3.47 20.19 17.35
CA VAL A 1 4.20 20.42 16.07
C VAL A 1 3.24 20.26 14.90
N GLY A 2 3.33 21.09 13.86
CA GLY A 2 2.51 20.94 12.66
C GLY A 2 3.30 21.16 11.38
N ILE A 3 2.93 20.44 10.32
CA ILE A 3 3.48 20.58 8.98
C ILE A 3 2.34 20.83 7.99
N THR A 4 2.61 21.61 6.96
CA THR A 4 1.71 21.76 5.80
C THR A 4 2.43 21.20 4.59
N LEU A 5 1.75 20.33 3.85
CA LEU A 5 2.27 19.80 2.58
C LEU A 5 1.50 20.44 1.44
N GLN A 6 2.21 20.99 0.46
CA GLN A 6 1.61 21.45 -0.78
C GLN A 6 1.86 20.41 -1.88
N PHE A 7 0.77 19.90 -2.43
CA PHE A 7 0.80 19.06 -3.63
C PHE A 7 0.54 19.97 -4.81
N LYS A 8 1.43 19.92 -5.80
CA LYS A 8 1.30 20.69 -7.03
C LYS A 8 1.14 19.75 -8.21
N ASP A 9 0.35 20.17 -9.17
CA ASP A 9 0.32 19.53 -10.48
C ASP A 9 1.69 19.68 -11.16
N SER A 10 2.21 18.60 -11.73
CA SER A 10 3.57 18.58 -12.26
C SER A 10 3.73 19.32 -13.60
N GLN A 11 2.63 19.58 -14.31
CA GLN A 11 2.65 20.27 -15.61
C GLN A 11 2.39 21.77 -15.45
N THR A 12 1.50 22.14 -14.54
CA THR A 12 1.01 23.53 -14.37
C THR A 12 1.58 24.24 -13.14
N GLU A 13 2.23 23.49 -12.23
CA GLU A 13 2.67 23.95 -10.90
C GLU A 13 1.56 24.46 -9.96
N GLU A 14 0.29 24.34 -10.37
CA GLU A 14 -0.85 24.77 -9.56
C GLU A 14 -1.00 23.90 -8.31
N VAL A 15 -1.35 24.53 -7.18
CA VAL A 15 -1.57 23.81 -5.92
C VAL A 15 -2.89 23.04 -6.00
N ILE A 16 -2.80 21.70 -6.05
CA ILE A 16 -3.94 20.79 -6.12
C ILE A 16 -4.43 20.34 -4.75
N ALA A 17 -3.58 20.40 -3.72
CA ALA A 17 -3.96 20.16 -2.33
C ALA A 17 -2.97 20.79 -1.35
N SER A 18 -3.46 21.23 -0.18
CA SER A 18 -2.61 21.78 0.89
C SER A 18 -3.03 21.28 2.29
N PRO A 19 -3.00 19.97 2.58
CA PRO A 19 -3.34 19.45 3.90
C PRO A 19 -2.35 19.90 4.98
N MET A 20 -2.88 20.19 6.17
CA MET A 20 -2.11 20.47 7.37
C MET A 20 -2.21 19.29 8.34
N PHE A 21 -1.07 18.82 8.84
CA PHE A 21 -0.96 17.74 9.82
C PHE A 21 -0.44 18.33 11.13
N LYS A 22 -1.12 18.04 12.25
CA LYS A 22 -0.73 18.52 13.58
C LYS A 22 -0.62 17.35 14.55
N ILE A 23 0.42 17.37 15.37
CA ILE A 23 0.59 16.56 16.57
C ILE A 23 0.48 17.51 17.76
N SER A 24 -0.44 17.19 18.68
CA SER A 24 -0.70 17.92 19.93
C SER A 24 0.06 17.30 21.11
N ASP A 25 0.17 18.01 22.23
CA ASP A 25 0.87 17.50 23.43
C ASP A 25 0.22 16.23 24.00
N VAL A 26 -1.10 16.08 23.82
CA VAL A 26 -1.84 14.87 24.23
C VAL A 26 -1.36 13.63 23.46
N ASP A 27 -0.90 13.81 22.22
CA ASP A 27 -0.40 12.70 21.39
C ASP A 27 0.95 12.15 21.87
N VAL A 28 1.68 12.87 22.72
CA VAL A 28 3.03 12.50 23.17
C VAL A 28 3.19 12.57 24.69
N ALA A 29 2.09 12.70 25.42
CA ALA A 29 2.07 12.97 26.87
C ALA A 29 2.77 11.90 27.74
N TRP A 30 2.95 10.68 27.23
CA TRP A 30 3.63 9.57 27.91
C TRP A 30 5.13 9.48 27.62
N ILE A 31 5.72 10.48 26.97
CA ILE A 31 7.13 10.47 26.57
C ILE A 31 7.96 11.29 27.55
N GLU A 32 8.91 10.63 28.21
CA GLU A 32 9.65 11.19 29.34
C GLU A 32 10.85 12.07 28.94
N THR A 33 11.35 11.96 27.70
CA THR A 33 12.52 12.73 27.23
C THR A 33 12.22 13.53 25.96
N GLU A 34 12.85 14.69 25.85
CA GLU A 34 12.69 15.60 24.71
C GLU A 34 13.08 14.94 23.37
N GLU A 35 14.19 14.20 23.33
CA GLU A 35 14.64 13.49 22.12
C GLU A 35 13.66 12.39 21.69
N SER A 36 13.10 11.65 22.64
CA SER A 36 12.08 10.63 22.38
C SER A 36 10.77 11.26 21.90
N ALA A 37 10.44 12.46 22.41
CA ALA A 37 9.24 13.20 22.02
C ALA A 37 9.34 13.68 20.57
N ILE A 38 10.51 14.20 20.16
CA ILE A 38 10.78 14.60 18.77
C ILE A 38 10.70 13.39 17.84
N THR A 39 11.39 12.29 18.16
CA THR A 39 11.42 11.08 17.33
C THR A 39 10.02 10.50 17.16
N SER A 40 9.24 10.42 18.24
CA SER A 40 7.87 9.93 18.20
C SER A 40 6.92 10.84 17.41
N THR A 41 7.11 12.16 17.54
CA THR A 41 6.37 13.16 16.77
C THR A 41 6.63 12.99 15.27
N LEU A 42 7.90 12.86 14.86
CA LEU A 42 8.29 12.64 13.46
C LEU A 42 7.71 11.32 12.92
N ARG A 43 7.77 10.24 13.70
CA ARG A 43 7.19 8.94 13.31
C ARG A 43 5.68 9.04 13.08
N LYS A 44 4.95 9.71 13.98
CA LYS A 44 3.50 9.91 13.85
C LYS A 44 3.15 10.80 12.65
N LEU A 45 3.87 11.91 12.46
CA LEU A 45 3.69 12.78 11.30
C LEU A 45 3.92 12.01 10.00
N SER A 46 5.00 11.22 9.93
CA SER A 46 5.30 10.37 8.77
C SER A 46 4.15 9.37 8.50
N ALA A 47 3.59 8.74 9.53
CA ALA A 47 2.43 7.86 9.37
C ALA A 47 1.18 8.59 8.87
N TYR A 48 0.90 9.81 9.35
CA TYR A 48 -0.25 10.61 8.90
C TYR A 48 -0.10 11.08 7.46
N VAL A 49 1.09 11.53 7.07
CA VAL A 49 1.41 11.91 5.70
C VAL A 49 1.31 10.70 4.78
N GLY A 50 1.93 9.58 5.16
CA GLY A 50 1.87 8.32 4.40
C GLY A 50 0.44 7.82 4.19
N GLY A 51 -0.37 7.81 5.24
CA GLY A 51 -1.80 7.44 5.16
C GLY A 51 -2.59 8.39 4.26
N TYR A 52 -2.39 9.71 4.38
CA TYR A 52 -3.03 10.68 3.48
C TYR A 52 -2.68 10.43 2.01
N CYS A 53 -1.39 10.28 1.69
CA CYS A 53 -0.93 10.02 0.33
C CYS A 53 -1.50 8.70 -0.20
N ASN A 54 -1.45 7.62 0.57
CA ASN A 54 -2.00 6.32 0.15
C ASN A 54 -3.52 6.34 -0.06
N ARG A 55 -4.27 7.10 0.75
CA ARG A 55 -5.73 7.23 0.56
C ARG A 55 -6.08 8.05 -0.67
N LYS A 56 -5.35 9.14 -0.92
CA LYS A 56 -5.64 10.07 -2.01
C LYS A 56 -5.09 9.60 -3.35
N TYR A 57 -3.92 8.97 -3.33
CA TYR A 57 -3.17 8.49 -4.49
C TYR A 57 -2.70 7.04 -4.25
N PRO A 58 -3.65 6.09 -4.13
CA PRO A 58 -3.27 4.69 -4.00
C PRO A 58 -2.58 4.21 -5.26
N ILE A 59 -1.56 3.37 -5.08
CA ILE A 59 -0.89 2.70 -6.18
C ILE A 59 -1.53 1.35 -6.43
N TYR A 60 -1.58 0.95 -7.70
CA TYR A 60 -2.30 -0.22 -8.18
C TYR A 60 -1.39 -1.12 -8.98
N GLY A 61 -1.69 -2.41 -8.96
CA GLY A 61 -1.08 -3.40 -9.82
C GLY A 61 -1.91 -4.68 -9.86
N THR A 62 -1.27 -5.76 -10.27
CA THR A 62 -1.81 -7.06 -10.59
C THR A 62 -0.81 -8.12 -10.18
N ILE A 63 -1.30 -9.27 -9.72
CA ILE A 63 -0.46 -10.45 -9.55
C ILE A 63 -0.13 -11.02 -10.92
N LEU A 64 1.17 -11.11 -11.24
CA LEU A 64 1.69 -11.68 -12.48
C LEU A 64 1.73 -13.21 -12.41
N GLU A 65 2.49 -13.75 -11.46
CA GLU A 65 2.68 -15.19 -11.34
C GLU A 65 3.03 -15.65 -9.92
N SER A 66 2.90 -16.97 -9.71
CA SER A 66 3.27 -17.64 -8.47
C SER A 66 4.78 -17.80 -8.37
N ALA A 67 5.40 -17.25 -7.31
CA ALA A 67 6.80 -17.50 -7.00
C ALA A 67 6.98 -18.73 -6.08
N ARG A 68 6.16 -18.84 -5.02
CA ARG A 68 6.19 -19.99 -4.10
C ARG A 68 4.81 -20.34 -3.60
N GLN A 69 4.52 -21.64 -3.61
CA GLN A 69 3.27 -22.18 -3.11
C GLN A 69 3.47 -23.44 -2.27
N SER A 70 2.41 -23.82 -1.58
CA SER A 70 2.22 -25.13 -0.94
C SER A 70 1.00 -25.81 -1.55
N LYS A 71 0.71 -27.04 -1.12
CA LYS A 71 -0.44 -27.80 -1.62
C LYS A 71 -1.74 -26.99 -1.58
N ASP A 72 -2.00 -26.30 -0.46
CA ASP A 72 -3.30 -25.64 -0.22
C ASP A 72 -3.24 -24.11 -0.24
N LYS A 73 -2.05 -23.50 -0.33
CA LYS A 73 -1.87 -22.04 -0.19
C LYS A 73 -0.78 -21.48 -1.08
N GLN A 74 -1.05 -20.33 -1.70
CA GLN A 74 -0.04 -19.46 -2.28
C GLN A 74 0.72 -18.77 -1.12
N LYS A 75 2.05 -18.63 -1.26
CA LYS A 75 2.90 -18.00 -0.23
C LYS A 75 3.58 -16.74 -0.75
N GLU A 76 4.09 -16.76 -1.97
CA GLU A 76 4.87 -15.67 -2.56
C GLU A 76 4.49 -15.51 -4.04
N VAL A 77 4.48 -14.27 -4.54
CA VAL A 77 4.05 -13.91 -5.90
C VAL A 77 4.88 -12.76 -6.46
N TYR A 78 4.91 -12.62 -7.78
CA TYR A 78 5.38 -11.41 -8.47
C TYR A 78 4.20 -10.52 -8.86
N ILE A 79 4.41 -9.20 -8.84
CA ILE A 79 3.41 -8.20 -9.23
C ILE A 79 4.01 -7.20 -10.23
N ASP A 80 3.17 -6.60 -11.07
CA ASP A 80 3.49 -5.55 -12.07
C ASP A 80 3.61 -4.14 -11.44
N LEU A 81 4.23 -4.06 -10.27
CA LEU A 81 4.39 -2.83 -9.51
C LEU A 81 5.85 -2.67 -9.10
N GLY A 82 6.57 -1.70 -9.68
CA GLY A 82 7.98 -1.43 -9.39
C GLY A 82 8.27 0.03 -9.00
N THR A 83 9.53 0.44 -9.04
CA THR A 83 9.97 1.76 -8.55
C THR A 83 9.29 2.93 -9.27
N ASN A 84 9.01 2.81 -10.58
CA ASN A 84 8.36 3.88 -11.35
C ASN A 84 6.92 4.13 -10.91
N LEU A 85 6.30 3.15 -10.25
CA LEU A 85 4.94 3.22 -9.74
C LEU A 85 4.90 3.46 -8.22
N GLY A 86 6.03 3.82 -7.60
CA GLY A 86 6.12 4.12 -6.18
C GLY A 86 6.22 2.88 -5.27
N ALA A 87 6.56 1.72 -5.81
CA ALA A 87 6.81 0.52 -5.01
C ALA A 87 8.07 0.67 -4.15
N TYR A 88 8.00 0.18 -2.91
CA TYR A 88 9.18 0.09 -2.04
C TYR A 88 9.07 -1.13 -1.12
N LYS A 89 10.23 -1.62 -0.67
CA LYS A 89 10.31 -2.75 0.26
C LYS A 89 9.60 -2.42 1.57
N GLY A 90 8.68 -3.31 1.94
CA GLY A 90 7.89 -3.18 3.15
C GLY A 90 6.50 -2.59 2.94
N LEU A 91 6.19 -2.09 1.73
CA LEU A 91 4.85 -1.63 1.40
C LEU A 91 3.82 -2.75 1.52
N HIS A 92 2.68 -2.44 2.15
CA HIS A 92 1.56 -3.35 2.31
C HIS A 92 0.50 -3.11 1.23
N LEU A 93 0.00 -4.20 0.65
CA LEU A 93 -0.99 -4.18 -0.40
C LEU A 93 -2.19 -5.05 -0.01
N THR A 94 -3.39 -4.64 -0.43
CA THR A 94 -4.59 -5.45 -0.36
C THR A 94 -4.84 -6.06 -1.73
N ALA A 95 -5.02 -7.38 -1.78
CA ALA A 95 -5.38 -8.11 -2.99
C ALA A 95 -6.90 -8.25 -3.10
N TYR A 96 -7.46 -8.03 -4.28
CA TYR A 96 -8.90 -8.11 -4.54
C TYR A 96 -9.20 -8.62 -5.95
N THR A 97 -10.38 -9.20 -6.12
CA THR A 97 -10.95 -9.50 -7.44
C THR A 97 -12.00 -8.47 -7.80
N VAL A 98 -12.24 -8.29 -9.09
CA VAL A 98 -13.26 -7.40 -9.64
C VAL A 98 -14.26 -8.25 -10.42
N LYS A 99 -15.55 -8.10 -10.12
CA LYS A 99 -16.65 -8.73 -10.86
C LYS A 99 -17.67 -7.67 -11.27
N THR A 100 -18.22 -7.80 -12.47
CA THR A 100 -19.30 -6.91 -12.92
C THR A 100 -20.65 -7.50 -12.55
N ILE A 101 -21.43 -6.78 -11.74
CA ILE A 101 -22.80 -7.15 -11.33
C ILE A 101 -23.73 -6.03 -11.79
N ALA A 102 -24.67 -6.34 -12.69
CA ALA A 102 -25.61 -5.36 -13.26
C ALA A 102 -24.91 -4.09 -13.80
N GLY A 103 -23.78 -4.27 -14.49
CA GLY A 103 -22.99 -3.17 -15.06
C GLY A 103 -22.14 -2.39 -14.06
N LYS A 104 -22.12 -2.77 -12.77
CA LYS A 104 -21.30 -2.15 -11.73
C LYS A 104 -20.17 -3.07 -11.29
N GLU A 105 -18.98 -2.50 -11.09
CA GLU A 105 -17.85 -3.23 -10.52
C GLU A 105 -18.06 -3.49 -9.03
N ALA A 106 -18.00 -4.76 -8.64
CA ALA A 106 -17.96 -5.22 -7.27
C ALA A 106 -16.55 -5.73 -6.96
N LYS A 107 -15.92 -5.14 -5.94
CA LYS A 107 -14.57 -5.52 -5.48
C LYS A 107 -14.67 -6.42 -4.25
N THR A 108 -14.00 -7.57 -4.29
CA THR A 108 -13.94 -8.49 -3.15
C THR A 108 -12.50 -8.63 -2.70
N GLN A 109 -12.20 -8.29 -1.46
CA GLN A 109 -10.87 -8.51 -0.89
C GLN A 109 -10.61 -10.01 -0.73
N VAL A 110 -9.46 -10.47 -1.22
CA VAL A 110 -9.06 -11.89 -1.20
C VAL A 110 -7.77 -12.14 -0.42
N GLY A 111 -7.02 -11.10 -0.06
CA GLY A 111 -5.82 -11.26 0.76
C GLY A 111 -5.04 -9.97 1.01
N LYS A 112 -3.90 -10.12 1.67
CA LYS A 112 -2.94 -9.04 1.91
C LYS A 112 -1.54 -9.50 1.53
N LEU A 113 -0.75 -8.59 0.96
CA LEU A 113 0.61 -8.81 0.50
C LEU A 113 1.55 -7.79 1.15
N LYS A 114 2.83 -8.16 1.24
CA LYS A 114 3.91 -7.24 1.58
C LYS A 114 5.01 -7.34 0.53
N ILE A 115 5.44 -6.21 -0.01
CA ILE A 115 6.59 -6.15 -0.91
C ILE A 115 7.84 -6.51 -0.10
N MET A 116 8.50 -7.59 -0.50
CA MET A 116 9.73 -8.06 0.13
C MET A 116 10.97 -7.58 -0.61
N ASP A 117 10.83 -7.44 -1.94
CA ASP A 117 11.82 -7.30 -3.02
C ASP A 117 11.29 -6.30 -4.08
N VAL A 118 11.93 -5.19 -4.44
CA VAL A 118 11.58 -4.45 -5.66
C VAL A 118 12.65 -4.76 -6.70
N GLN A 119 12.29 -5.51 -7.74
CA GLN A 119 13.25 -6.15 -8.64
C GLN A 119 13.42 -5.42 -9.98
N GLY A 120 12.68 -4.33 -10.18
CA GLY A 120 12.77 -3.50 -11.37
C GLY A 120 11.87 -2.28 -11.31
N GLU A 121 11.80 -1.60 -12.44
CA GLU A 121 10.96 -0.42 -12.63
C GLU A 121 9.47 -0.74 -12.55
N ASP A 122 9.09 -1.96 -12.90
CA ASP A 122 7.72 -2.46 -13.05
C ASP A 122 7.46 -3.78 -12.33
N ILE A 123 8.43 -4.37 -11.63
CA ILE A 123 8.28 -5.69 -10.99
C ILE A 123 8.67 -5.67 -9.51
N SER A 124 7.85 -6.30 -8.68
CA SER A 124 8.16 -6.58 -7.26
C SER A 124 7.86 -8.01 -6.85
N PHE A 125 8.69 -8.53 -5.93
CA PHE A 125 8.50 -9.78 -5.23
C PHE A 125 7.74 -9.56 -3.92
N CYS A 126 6.63 -10.29 -3.75
CA CYS A 126 5.72 -10.12 -2.63
C CYS A 126 5.54 -11.40 -1.82
N LYS A 127 5.41 -11.24 -0.50
CA LYS A 127 4.96 -12.28 0.42
C LYS A 127 3.49 -12.09 0.75
N ILE A 128 2.71 -13.17 0.67
CA ILE A 128 1.32 -13.20 1.12
C ILE A 128 1.28 -13.22 2.65
N GLN A 129 0.59 -12.24 3.23
CA GLN A 129 0.36 -12.13 4.68
C GLN A 129 -0.94 -12.81 5.10
N SER A 130 -1.98 -12.74 4.27
CA SER A 130 -3.27 -13.40 4.49
C SER A 130 -3.97 -13.69 3.16
N GLY A 131 -4.92 -14.64 3.16
CA GLY A 131 -5.69 -14.98 1.94
C GLY A 131 -5.01 -15.98 1.00
N GLY A 132 -3.97 -16.68 1.45
CA GLY A 132 -3.18 -17.56 0.58
C GLY A 132 -3.98 -18.72 -0.04
N LYS A 133 -5.08 -19.18 0.59
CA LYS A 133 -5.98 -20.19 0.00
C LYS A 133 -6.80 -19.59 -1.13
N GLU A 134 -7.42 -18.45 -0.87
CA GLU A 134 -8.26 -17.72 -1.81
C GLU A 134 -7.46 -17.29 -3.03
N ILE A 135 -6.28 -16.68 -2.81
CA ILE A 135 -5.37 -16.26 -3.88
C ILE A 135 -4.97 -17.45 -4.75
N LYS A 136 -4.59 -18.59 -4.16
CA LYS A 136 -4.24 -19.79 -4.92
C LYS A 136 -5.40 -20.25 -5.80
N ASN A 137 -6.60 -20.38 -5.23
CA ASN A 137 -7.77 -20.84 -5.97
C ASN A 137 -8.14 -19.92 -7.15
N ILE A 138 -7.87 -18.62 -7.04
CA ILE A 138 -8.14 -17.65 -8.11
C ILE A 138 -7.06 -17.74 -9.20
N LEU A 139 -5.78 -17.84 -8.80
CA LEU A 139 -4.67 -18.07 -9.73
C LEU A 139 -4.81 -19.39 -10.50
N ASP A 140 -5.20 -20.48 -9.83
CA ASP A 140 -5.41 -21.79 -10.44
C ASP A 140 -6.55 -21.78 -11.48
N LYS A 141 -7.49 -20.83 -11.38
CA LYS A 141 -8.56 -20.59 -12.36
C LYS A 141 -8.13 -19.68 -13.51
N GLY A 142 -6.94 -19.09 -13.45
CA GLY A 142 -6.47 -18.09 -14.41
C GLY A 142 -7.19 -16.74 -14.29
N GLU A 143 -7.83 -16.47 -13.15
CA GLU A 143 -8.51 -15.19 -12.90
C GLU A 143 -7.51 -14.11 -12.44
N THR A 144 -7.75 -12.86 -12.84
CA THR A 144 -6.90 -11.72 -12.48
C THR A 144 -7.10 -11.30 -11.03
N ILE A 145 -6.00 -11.11 -10.29
CA ILE A 145 -6.01 -10.55 -8.93
C ILE A 145 -5.33 -9.18 -8.97
N PHE A 146 -6.08 -8.16 -8.60
CA PHE A 146 -5.58 -6.79 -8.50
C PHE A 146 -5.04 -6.52 -7.10
N VAL A 147 -4.08 -5.62 -7.01
CA VAL A 147 -3.48 -5.17 -5.75
C VAL A 147 -3.57 -3.66 -5.62
N LYS A 148 -3.70 -3.17 -4.38
CA LYS A 148 -3.78 -1.74 -4.06
C LYS A 148 -2.99 -1.45 -2.78
N SER A 149 -2.26 -0.34 -2.71
CA SER A 149 -1.63 0.07 -1.45
C SER A 149 -2.65 0.25 -0.32
N THR A 150 -2.26 -0.25 0.86
CA THR A 150 -3.04 -0.17 2.10
C THR A 150 -2.28 0.65 3.12
N GLU A 151 -3.01 1.28 4.03
CA GLU A 151 -2.45 1.88 5.24
C GLU A 151 -1.83 0.84 6.19
#